data_AF-A0A5B7T4W8-F1
#
_entry.id   AF-A0A5B7T4W8-F1
#
_cell.length_a   1.000
_cell.length_b   1.000
_cell.length_c   1.000
_cell.angle_alpha   90.00
_cell.angle_beta   90.00
_cell.angle_gamma   90.00
#
_symmetry.space_group_name_H-M   'P 1'
#
loop_
_entity.id
_entity.type
_entity.pdbx_description
1 polymer ?
#
loop_
_entity_poly.entity_id
_entity_poly.type
_entity_poly.pdbx_seq_one_letter_code
_entity_poly.pdbx_strand_id
1 'polypeptide(L)'
;MTDVSHVIESSSKDVDITQDDVINLENHLDNLAISKDATLVALGGNVNKVLTSYAKRPVKTMYHYSRSNNGNWTADKVHEQVMNILEK
;
A
#
# COMPACT_ATOMS: atom_id res chain seq x y z
N MET A 1 -1.50 8.54 8.52
CA MET A 1 -0.46 8.89 7.53
C MET A 1 -0.19 7.70 6.63
N THR A 2 -0.30 7.88 5.31
CA THR A 2 0.07 6.87 4.29
C THR A 2 1.16 7.49 3.42
N ASP A 3 2.06 6.69 2.85
CA ASP A 3 3.10 7.23 1.93
C ASP A 3 2.53 7.60 0.55
N VAL A 4 1.21 7.46 0.36
CA VAL A 4 0.51 7.78 -0.88
C VAL A 4 -0.14 9.16 -0.80
N SER A 5 -0.78 9.48 0.33
CA SER A 5 -1.46 10.77 0.53
C SER A 5 -0.56 11.75 1.26
N HIS A 6 -0.58 13.01 0.82
CA HIS A 6 0.10 14.12 1.48
C HIS A 6 -0.66 14.67 2.71
N VAL A 7 -1.84 14.12 3.02
CA VAL A 7 -2.69 14.57 4.13
C VAL A 7 -2.15 14.05 5.47
N ILE A 8 -1.86 14.98 6.38
CA ILE A 8 -1.47 14.68 7.76
C ILE A 8 -2.75 14.53 8.60
N GLU A 9 -3.30 13.33 8.61
CA GLU A 9 -4.45 12.95 9.43
C GLU A 9 -4.22 11.57 10.08
N SER A 10 -4.67 11.45 11.32
CA SER A 10 -4.59 10.27 12.16
C SER A 10 -5.69 9.25 11.85
N SER A 11 -6.88 9.73 11.49
CA SER A 11 -8.04 8.92 11.13
C SER A 11 -8.05 8.59 9.64
N SER A 12 -7.92 7.31 9.32
CA SER A 12 -7.97 6.84 7.93
C SER A 12 -9.34 7.00 7.25
N LYS A 13 -10.39 7.38 8.01
CA LYS A 13 -11.73 7.64 7.46
C LYS A 13 -11.84 9.03 6.83
N ASP A 14 -10.96 9.92 7.26
CA ASP A 14 -10.96 11.33 6.89
C ASP A 14 -9.84 11.63 5.86
N VAL A 15 -9.15 10.58 5.41
CA VAL A 15 -8.16 10.63 4.32
C VAL A 15 -8.78 9.99 3.09
N ASP A 16 -9.02 10.81 2.07
CA ASP A 16 -9.32 10.32 0.73
C ASP A 16 -8.02 10.24 -0.07
N ILE A 17 -7.78 9.09 -0.71
CA ILE A 17 -6.60 8.88 -1.55
C ILE A 17 -7.08 8.91 -2.99
N THR A 18 -6.59 9.90 -3.72
CA THR A 18 -7.05 10.21 -5.08
C THR A 18 -6.18 9.57 -6.15
N GLN A 19 -6.61 9.66 -7.41
CA GLN A 19 -5.78 9.28 -8.55
C GLN A 19 -4.52 10.15 -8.64
N ASP A 20 -4.62 11.45 -8.35
CA ASP A 20 -3.50 12.39 -8.41
C ASP A 20 -2.42 12.03 -7.38
N ASP A 21 -2.81 11.55 -6.20
CA ASP A 21 -1.88 11.03 -5.19
C ASP A 21 -1.06 9.85 -5.74
N VAL A 22 -1.68 8.93 -6.48
CA VAL A 22 -0.97 7.80 -7.10
C VAL A 22 -0.05 8.26 -8.24
N ILE A 23 -0.49 9.22 -9.05
CA ILE A 23 0.34 9.79 -10.12
C ILE A 23 1.58 10.45 -9.52
N ASN A 24 1.41 11.23 -8.45
CA ASN A 24 2.51 11.88 -7.75
C ASN A 24 3.49 10.86 -7.15
N LEU A 25 2.99 9.79 -6.54
CA LEU A 25 3.82 8.68 -6.06
C LEU A 25 4.63 8.04 -7.19
N GLU A 26 3.98 7.68 -8.30
CA GLU A 26 4.63 7.05 -9.46
C GLU A 26 5.73 7.94 -10.06
N ASN A 27 5.48 9.25 -10.18
CA ASN A 27 6.46 10.23 -10.64
C ASN A 27 7.62 10.36 -9.65
N HIS A 28 7.36 10.34 -8.34
CA HIS A 28 8.41 10.37 -7.33
C HIS A 28 9.31 9.13 -7.41
N LEU A 29 8.73 7.95 -7.57
CA LEU A 29 9.48 6.70 -7.75
C LEU A 29 10.31 6.70 -9.04
N ASP A 30 9.81 7.31 -10.12
CA ASP A 30 10.56 7.49 -11.37
C ASP A 30 11.76 8.41 -11.18
N ASN A 31 11.59 9.51 -10.45
CA ASN A 31 12.68 10.44 -10.13
C ASN A 31 13.76 9.78 -9.25
N LEU A 32 13.39 8.80 -8.44
CA LEU A 32 14.31 7.97 -7.65
C LEU A 32 14.90 6.79 -8.45
N ALA A 33 14.60 6.68 -9.74
CA ALA A 33 15.03 5.58 -10.61
C ALA A 33 14.62 4.18 -10.11
N ILE A 34 13.50 4.09 -9.37
CA ILE A 34 12.93 2.79 -8.98
C ILE A 34 12.39 2.09 -10.23
N SER A 35 12.72 0.80 -10.38
CA SER A 35 12.28 0.02 -11.53
C SER A 35 10.76 0.07 -11.72
N LYS A 36 10.30 0.06 -12.97
CA LYS A 36 8.88 -0.10 -13.33
C LYS A 36 8.34 -1.49 -12.99
N ASP A 37 9.23 -2.47 -12.84
CA ASP A 37 8.88 -3.83 -12.43
C ASP A 37 8.90 -4.01 -10.90
N ALA A 38 9.28 -2.96 -10.15
CA ALA A 38 9.26 -2.99 -8.69
C ALA A 38 7.82 -3.14 -8.20
N THR A 39 7.59 -4.06 -7.26
CA THR A 39 6.27 -4.30 -6.69
C THR A 39 5.97 -3.30 -5.58
N LEU A 40 4.84 -2.62 -5.69
CA LEU A 40 4.27 -1.80 -4.61
C LEU A 40 3.51 -2.70 -3.65
N VAL A 41 3.87 -2.64 -2.37
CA VAL A 41 3.16 -3.35 -1.31
C VAL A 41 2.13 -2.41 -0.66
N ALA A 42 0.86 -2.61 -0.99
CA ALA A 42 -0.24 -1.85 -0.45
C ALA A 42 -0.58 -2.34 0.97
N LEU A 43 -0.33 -1.48 1.97
CA LEU A 43 -0.67 -1.75 3.36
C LEU A 43 -2.13 -1.33 3.64
N GLY A 44 -3.03 -2.32 3.66
CA GLY A 44 -4.44 -2.13 4.00
C GLY A 44 -5.37 -1.86 2.80
N GLY A 45 -6.67 -2.01 3.04
CA GLY A 45 -7.69 -2.08 1.98
C GLY A 45 -7.88 -0.80 1.15
N ASN A 46 -7.89 0.37 1.79
CA ASN A 46 -8.10 1.64 1.08
C ASN A 46 -6.94 1.94 0.13
N VAL A 47 -5.70 1.80 0.61
CA VAL A 47 -4.48 1.97 -0.20
C VAL A 47 -4.45 0.96 -1.34
N ASN A 48 -4.77 -0.30 -1.06
CA ASN A 48 -4.81 -1.36 -2.07
C ASN A 48 -5.79 -1.04 -3.21
N LYS A 49 -6.99 -0.60 -2.88
CA LYS A 49 -8.02 -0.26 -3.86
C LYS A 49 -7.52 0.82 -4.83
N VAL A 50 -6.92 1.88 -4.30
CA VAL A 50 -6.50 3.03 -5.09
C VAL A 50 -5.25 2.71 -5.91
N LEU A 51 -4.24 2.06 -5.32
CA LEU A 51 -3.04 1.62 -6.05
C LEU A 51 -3.39 0.63 -7.16
N THR A 52 -4.22 -0.38 -6.91
CA THR A 52 -4.64 -1.35 -7.94
C THR A 52 -5.37 -0.68 -9.10
N SER A 53 -6.07 0.44 -8.85
CA SER A 53 -6.84 1.14 -9.87
C SER A 53 -5.98 2.04 -10.77
N TYR A 54 -4.90 2.62 -10.23
CA TYR A 54 -4.20 3.73 -10.88
C TYR A 54 -2.67 3.58 -10.99
N ALA A 55 -2.06 2.66 -10.25
CA ALA A 55 -0.62 2.45 -10.30
C ALA A 55 -0.21 1.80 -11.64
N LYS A 56 0.98 2.16 -12.11
CA LYS A 56 1.60 1.57 -13.31
C LYS A 56 2.49 0.38 -12.95
N ARG A 57 2.98 0.35 -11.71
CA ARG A 57 3.80 -0.74 -11.16
C ARG A 57 2.93 -1.89 -10.64
N PRO A 58 3.44 -3.14 -10.59
CA PRO A 58 2.73 -4.25 -9.97
C PRO A 58 2.34 -3.93 -8.53
N VAL A 59 1.11 -4.26 -8.13
CA VAL A 59 0.61 -4.04 -6.77
C VAL A 59 0.33 -5.38 -6.10
N LYS A 60 0.82 -5.54 -4.87
CA LYS A 60 0.48 -6.66 -3.98
C LYS A 60 -0.05 -6.09 -2.66
N THR A 61 -0.98 -6.79 -2.03
CA THR A 61 -1.56 -6.35 -0.77
C THR A 61 -0.91 -7.06 0.40
N MET A 62 -0.60 -6.32 1.45
CA MET A 62 -0.33 -6.87 2.77
C MET A 62 -1.33 -6.25 3.75
N TYR A 63 -2.09 -7.10 4.43
CA TYR A 63 -3.09 -6.66 5.39
C TYR A 63 -2.40 -6.42 6.74
N HIS A 64 -2.38 -5.16 7.13
CA HIS A 64 -2.16 -4.79 8.51
C HIS A 64 -3.51 -4.68 9.20
N TYR A 65 -3.71 -5.37 10.31
CA TYR A 65 -4.90 -5.19 11.11
C TYR A 65 -4.60 -4.22 12.25
N SER A 66 -5.39 -3.15 12.30
CA SER A 66 -5.91 -2.59 13.53
C SER A 66 -7.41 -2.83 13.45
N ARG A 67 -7.95 -3.69 14.32
CA ARG A 67 -9.35 -3.68 14.78
C ARG A 67 -9.59 -4.80 15.77
N SER A 68 -10.26 -4.42 16.85
CA SER A 68 -10.87 -5.19 17.92
C SER A 68 -11.65 -6.47 17.57
N ASN A 69 -11.57 -7.06 16.37
CA ASN A 69 -12.26 -8.31 16.03
C ASN A 69 -11.46 -9.14 14.98
N ASN A 70 -10.85 -10.23 15.45
CA ASN A 70 -10.42 -11.45 14.74
C ASN A 70 -9.13 -11.50 13.89
N GLY A 71 -8.05 -10.83 14.32
CA GLY A 71 -6.70 -11.24 13.89
C GLY A 71 -5.60 -10.30 14.37
N ASN A 72 -4.62 -10.84 15.11
CA ASN A 72 -3.44 -10.09 15.51
C ASN A 72 -2.48 -9.95 14.32
N TRP A 73 -1.88 -8.78 14.15
CA TRP A 73 -0.71 -8.58 13.28
C TRP A 73 0.50 -9.26 13.95
N THR A 74 0.59 -10.60 13.86
CA THR A 74 1.67 -11.39 14.45
C THR A 74 2.80 -11.57 13.44
N ALA A 75 4.04 -11.69 13.93
CA ALA A 75 5.21 -11.92 13.09
C ALA A 75 5.01 -13.10 12.13
N ASP A 76 4.42 -14.21 12.59
CA ASP A 76 4.16 -15.39 11.76
C ASP A 76 3.19 -15.08 10.60
N LYS A 77 2.12 -14.33 10.88
CA LYS A 77 1.15 -13.94 9.85
C LYS A 77 1.71 -12.94 8.85
N VAL A 78 2.63 -12.07 9.30
CA VAL A 78 3.38 -11.19 8.38
C VAL A 78 4.31 -12.00 7.53
N HIS A 79 5.06 -12.90 8.14
CA HIS A 79 6.03 -13.73 7.45
C HIS A 79 5.33 -14.54 6.34
N GLU A 80 4.21 -15.19 6.65
CA GLU A 80 3.35 -15.88 5.67
C GLU A 80 2.95 -14.96 4.52
N GLN A 81 2.46 -13.74 4.82
CA GLN A 81 2.09 -12.77 3.78
C GLN A 81 3.29 -12.31 2.94
N VAL A 82 4.45 -12.10 3.55
CA VAL A 82 5.68 -11.75 2.83
C VAL A 82 6.09 -12.88 1.88
N MET A 83 6.08 -14.12 2.36
CA MET A 83 6.41 -15.28 1.52
C MET A 83 5.44 -15.39 0.34
N ASN A 84 4.14 -15.23 0.57
CA ASN A 84 3.13 -15.23 -0.51
C ASN A 84 3.30 -14.09 -1.53
N ILE A 85 3.88 -12.95 -1.13
CA ILE A 85 4.18 -11.84 -2.04
C ILE A 85 5.42 -12.16 -2.90
N LEU A 86 6.39 -12.87 -2.33
CA LEU A 86 7.64 -13.25 -2.99
C LEU A 86 7.47 -14.45 -3.94
N GLU A 87 6.48 -15.30 -3.69
CA GLU A 87 6.12 -16.40 -4.58
C GLU A 87 5.49 -15.85 -5.88
N LYS A 88 6.04 -16.28 -7.03
CA LYS A 88 5.74 -15.74 -8.37
C LYS A 88 4.43 -16.26 -8.94
#